data_AF-A0A966IXU8-F1
#
_entry.id   AF-A0A966IXU8-F1
#
_cell.length_a   1.000
_cell.length_b   1.000
_cell.length_c   1.000
_cell.angle_alpha   90.00
_cell.angle_beta   90.00
_cell.angle_gamma   90.00
#
_symmetry.space_group_name_H-M   'P 1'
#
loop_
_entity.id
_entity.type
_entity.pdbx_description
1 polymer ?
#
loop_
_entity_poly.entity_id
_entity_poly.type
_entity_poly.pdbx_seq_one_letter_code
_entity_poly.pdbx_strand_id
1 'polypeptide(L)'
;MFGITDYPAFVLAILVFLAIPGPGNLALLVSTAKGGVRGGLASTLGIMAGDQVLIWLAVLGVSAVLLTWPTVFTAVQWLGALYLAVL
;
A
#
# COMPACT_ATOMS: atom_id res chain seq x y z
N MET A 1 13.23 0.39 -21.74
CA MET A 1 12.28 0.18 -20.64
C MET A 1 12.82 1.00 -19.47
N PHE A 2 12.19 2.12 -19.10
CA PHE A 2 12.60 2.89 -17.93
C PHE A 2 12.04 2.17 -16.70
N GLY A 3 12.91 1.50 -15.95
CA GLY A 3 12.53 0.72 -14.78
C GLY A 3 13.69 0.65 -13.79
N ILE A 4 13.38 0.33 -12.55
CA ILE A 4 14.37 0.10 -11.51
C ILE A 4 15.03 -1.26 -11.80
N THR A 5 16.17 -1.24 -12.50
CA THR A 5 16.95 -2.44 -12.84
C THR A 5 18.12 -2.69 -11.89
N ASP A 6 18.64 -1.63 -11.26
CA ASP A 6 19.82 -1.69 -10.41
C ASP A 6 19.46 -1.59 -8.93
N TYR A 7 20.16 -2.37 -8.10
CA TYR A 7 19.93 -2.39 -6.65
C TYR A 7 20.03 -1.00 -5.98
N PRO A 8 20.98 -0.11 -6.34
CA PRO A 8 21.01 1.25 -5.79
C PRO A 8 19.79 2.08 -6.15
N ALA A 9 19.29 1.96 -7.39
CA ALA A 9 18.08 2.65 -7.82
C ALA A 9 16.84 2.15 -7.06
N PHE A 10 16.80 0.86 -6.74
CA PHE A 10 15.74 0.25 -5.93
C PHE A 10 15.73 0.80 -4.51
N VAL A 11 16.89 0.81 -3.85
CA VAL A 11 17.03 1.38 -2.50
C VAL A 11 16.60 2.84 -2.49
N LEU A 12 17.06 3.63 -3.46
CA LEU A 12 16.76 5.06 -3.52
C LEU A 12 15.27 5.33 -3.76
N ALA A 13 14.62 4.55 -4.65
CA ALA A 13 13.19 4.63 -4.87
C ALA A 13 12.37 4.28 -3.62
N ILE A 14 12.76 3.23 -2.88
CA ILE A 14 12.09 2.85 -1.63
C ILE A 14 12.25 3.94 -0.57
N LEU A 15 13.44 4.52 -0.42
CA LEU A 15 13.66 5.59 0.56
C LEU A 15 12.76 6.81 0.29
N VAL A 16 12.67 7.23 -0.97
CA VAL A 16 11.78 8.33 -1.37
C VAL A 16 10.32 7.96 -1.10
N PHE A 17 9.90 6.75 -1.47
CA PHE A 17 8.54 6.27 -1.24
C PHE A 17 8.18 6.22 0.25
N LEU A 18 9.09 5.70 1.09
CA LEU A 18 8.89 5.59 2.54
C LEU A 18 8.91 6.95 3.25
N ALA A 19 9.64 7.93 2.71
CA ALA A 19 9.68 9.28 3.25
C ALA A 19 8.35 10.04 3.08
N ILE A 20 7.53 9.65 2.10
CA ILE A 20 6.20 10.22 1.90
C ILE A 20 5.23 9.52 2.86
N PRO A 21 4.68 10.23 3.87
CA PRO A 21 3.75 9.62 4.81
C PRO A 21 2.46 9.23 4.08
N GLY A 22 2.26 7.93 3.90
CA GLY A 22 1.06 7.37 3.30
C GLY A 22 -0.10 7.16 4.29
N PRO A 23 -1.28 6.75 3.81
CA PRO A 23 -2.46 6.50 4.63
C PRO A 23 -2.24 5.42 5.70
N GLY A 24 -1.38 4.42 5.44
CA GLY A 24 -0.99 3.42 6.45
C GLY A 24 -0.25 4.04 7.64
N ASN A 25 0.67 4.97 7.38
CA ASN A 25 1.39 5.69 8.44
C ASN A 25 0.45 6.60 9.23
N LEU A 26 -0.51 7.25 8.55
CA LEU A 26 -1.55 8.06 9.21
C LEU A 26 -2.47 7.20 10.08
N ALA A 27 -2.93 6.05 9.57
CA ALA A 27 -3.74 5.11 10.34
C ALA A 27 -2.99 4.62 11.59
N LEU A 28 -1.72 4.25 11.44
CA LEU A 28 -0.87 3.84 12.57
C LEU A 28 -0.73 4.95 13.62
N LEU A 29 -0.48 6.20 13.18
CA LEU A 29 -0.38 7.36 14.07
C LEU A 29 -1.69 7.60 14.83
N VAL A 30 -2.84 7.59 14.14
CA VAL A 30 -4.16 7.80 14.75
C VAL A 30 -4.50 6.67 15.72
N SER A 31 -4.25 5.41 15.34
CA SER A 31 -4.48 4.26 16.20
C SER A 31 -3.57 4.26 17.43
N THR A 32 -2.32 4.68 17.29
CA THR A 32 -1.37 4.82 18.41
C THR A 32 -1.76 5.98 19.33
N ALA A 33 -2.19 7.12 18.76
CA ALA A 33 -2.63 8.26 19.54
C ALA A 33 -3.89 7.97 20.38
N LYS A 34 -4.84 7.19 19.83
CA LYS A 34 -6.09 6.84 20.53
C LYS A 34 -5.95 5.64 21.47
N GLY A 35 -5.19 4.62 21.07
CA GLY A 35 -5.11 3.33 21.76
C GLY A 35 -3.76 3.00 22.40
N GLY A 36 -2.83 3.96 22.40
CA GLY A 36 -1.46 3.76 22.85
C GLY A 36 -0.74 2.66 22.06
N VAL A 37 0.23 2.01 22.71
CA VAL A 37 1.05 0.94 22.09
C VAL A 37 0.19 -0.23 21.60
N ARG A 38 -0.87 -0.60 22.33
CA ARG A 38 -1.76 -1.70 21.91
C ARG A 38 -2.55 -1.35 20.65
N GLY A 39 -3.06 -0.11 20.56
CA GLY A 39 -3.72 0.39 19.35
C GLY A 39 -2.78 0.45 18.15
N GLY A 40 -1.53 0.89 18.37
CA GLY A 40 -0.48 0.87 17.35
C GLY A 40 -0.17 -0.54 16.85
N LEU A 41 0.09 -1.49 17.75
CA LEU A 41 0.37 -2.89 17.38
C LEU A 41 -0.79 -3.55 16.63
N ALA A 42 -2.04 -3.31 17.06
CA ALA A 42 -3.21 -3.82 16.35
C ALA A 42 -3.32 -3.24 14.92
N SER A 43 -3.03 -1.95 14.75
CA SER A 43 -2.99 -1.31 13.43
C SER A 43 -1.90 -1.90 12.54
N THR A 44 -0.67 -2.05 13.06
CA THR A 44 0.43 -2.68 12.32
C THR A 44 0.10 -4.09 11.87
N LEU A 45 -0.46 -4.92 12.77
CA LEU A 45 -0.85 -6.29 12.42
C LEU A 45 -1.95 -6.31 11.34
N GLY A 46 -2.91 -5.39 11.42
CA GLY A 46 -3.94 -5.23 10.39
C GLY A 46 -3.34 -4.85 9.02
N ILE A 47 -2.42 -3.90 9.00
CA ILE A 47 -1.70 -3.48 7.78
C ILE A 47 -0.92 -4.67 7.19
N MET A 48 -0.14 -5.38 8.01
CA MET A 48 0.64 -6.53 7.55
C MET A 48 -0.25 -7.64 6.99
N ALA A 49 -1.38 -7.92 7.62
CA ALA A 49 -2.33 -8.91 7.11
C ALA A 49 -2.91 -8.49 5.75
N GLY A 50 -3.26 -7.21 5.59
CA GLY A 50 -3.71 -6.64 4.31
C GLY A 50 -2.65 -6.76 3.22
N ASP A 51 -1.40 -6.44 3.54
CA ASP A 51 -0.26 -6.55 2.61
C ASP A 51 -0.07 -8.00 2.15
N GLN A 52 -0.18 -8.98 3.06
CA GLN A 52 -0.09 -10.39 2.69
C GLN A 52 -1.19 -10.77 1.69
N VAL A 53 -2.44 -10.37 1.93
CA VAL A 53 -3.55 -10.64 1.00
C VAL A 53 -3.26 -10.02 -0.37
N LEU A 54 -2.81 -8.77 -0.42
CA LEU A 54 -2.44 -8.08 -1.67
C LEU A 54 -1.32 -8.81 -2.42
N ILE A 55 -0.27 -9.22 -1.71
CA ILE A 55 0.86 -9.95 -2.30
C ILE A 55 0.40 -11.30 -2.85
N TRP A 56 -0.41 -12.05 -2.12
CA TRP A 56 -0.96 -13.32 -2.60
C TRP A 56 -1.85 -13.14 -3.83
N LEU A 57 -2.70 -12.11 -3.87
CA LEU A 57 -3.49 -11.77 -5.05
C LEU A 57 -2.60 -11.43 -6.26
N ALA A 58 -1.51 -10.68 -6.04
CA ALA A 58 -0.55 -10.35 -7.08
C ALA A 58 0.16 -11.61 -7.62
N VAL A 59 0.57 -12.53 -6.73
CA VAL A 59 1.18 -13.82 -7.10
C VAL A 59 0.21 -14.71 -7.88
N LEU A 60 -1.07 -14.71 -7.50
CA LEU A 60 -2.13 -15.44 -8.22
C LEU A 60 -2.48 -14.83 -9.59
N GLY A 61 -1.87 -13.70 -9.96
CA GLY A 61 -1.97 -13.14 -11.31
C GLY A 61 -2.96 -11.99 -11.47
N VAL A 62 -3.50 -11.42 -10.38
CA VAL A 62 -4.35 -10.22 -10.46
C VAL A 62 -3.62 -9.06 -11.14
N SER A 63 -2.30 -8.93 -10.93
CA SER A 63 -1.47 -7.94 -11.62
C SER A 63 -1.51 -8.08 -13.15
N ALA A 64 -1.49 -9.30 -13.68
CA ALA A 64 -1.59 -9.57 -15.11
C ALA A 64 -2.99 -9.25 -15.67
N VAL A 65 -4.05 -9.51 -14.89
CA VAL A 65 -5.43 -9.15 -15.26
C VAL A 65 -5.60 -7.63 -15.33
N LEU A 66 -5.03 -6.90 -14.38
CA LEU A 66 -5.11 -5.43 -14.36
C LEU A 66 -4.36 -4.78 -15.53
N LEU A 67 -3.25 -5.37 -15.99
CA LEU A 67 -2.51 -4.92 -17.17
C LEU A 67 -3.27 -5.17 -18.48
N THR A 68 -4.12 -6.20 -18.53
CA THR A 68 -4.93 -6.52 -19.72
C THR A 68 -6.23 -5.72 -19.79
N TRP A 69 -6.76 -5.26 -18.65
CA TRP A 69 -7.99 -4.45 -18.57
C TRP A 69 -7.76 -3.10 -17.87
N PRO A 70 -7.24 -2.07 -18.59
CA PRO A 70 -6.91 -0.77 -18.01
C PRO A 70 -8.08 -0.04 -17.35
N THR A 71 -9.30 -0.25 -17.85
CA THR A 71 -10.53 0.33 -17.28
C THR A 71 -10.79 -0.19 -15.87
N VAL A 72 -10.59 -1.49 -15.63
CA VAL A 72 -10.74 -2.12 -14.31
C VAL A 72 -9.67 -1.59 -13.36
N PHE A 73 -8.42 -1.48 -13.81
CA PHE A 73 -7.34 -0.90 -13.00
C PHE A 73 -7.64 0.54 -12.58
N THR A 74 -8.13 1.35 -13.51
CA THR A 74 -8.51 2.74 -13.25
C THR A 74 -9.67 2.82 -12.25
N ALA A 75 -10.69 1.98 -12.41
CA ALA A 75 -11.82 1.92 -11.48
C ALA A 75 -11.38 1.57 -10.05
N VAL A 76 -10.47 0.58 -9.90
CA VAL A 76 -9.91 0.20 -8.59
C VAL A 76 -9.12 1.35 -7.97
N GLN A 77 -8.32 2.09 -8.75
CA GLN A 77 -7.59 3.27 -8.26
C GLN A 77 -8.55 4.34 -7.73
N TRP A 78 -9.61 4.67 -8.47
CA TRP A 78 -10.59 5.67 -8.05
C TRP A 78 -11.39 5.22 -6.84
N LEU A 79 -11.74 3.94 -6.73
CA LEU A 79 -12.36 3.38 -5.52
C LEU A 79 -11.45 3.52 -4.31
N GLY A 80 -10.15 3.21 -4.46
CA GLY A 80 -9.16 3.40 -3.41
C GLY A 80 -9.01 4.88 -3.00
N ALA A 81 -8.94 5.78 -3.98
CA ALA A 81 -8.86 7.22 -3.71
C ALA A 81 -10.10 7.73 -2.95
N LEU A 82 -11.30 7.27 -3.32
CA LEU A 82 -12.54 7.64 -2.65
C LEU A 82 -12.60 7.08 -1.21
N TYR A 83 -12.17 5.83 -1.02
CA TYR A 83 -12.05 5.22 0.31
C TYR A 83 -11.13 6.04 1.21
N LEU A 84 -9.96 6.43 0.70
CA LEU A 84 -9.00 7.25 1.44
C LEU A 84 -9.49 8.67 1.70
N ALA A 85 -10.30 9.25 0.80
CA ALA A 85 -10.89 10.58 1.01
C ALA A 85 -11.92 10.60 2.15
N VAL A 86 -12.50 9.43 2.50
CA VAL A 86 -13.47 9.28 3.59
C VAL A 86 -12.80 8.87 4.92
N LEU A 87 -11.57 8.35 4.88
CA LEU A 87 -10.79 7.90 6.05
C LEU A 87 -10.17 9.07 6.82
#